data_AF-A0A449I262-F1
#
_entry.id   AF-A0A449I262-F1
#
_cell.length_a   1.000
_cell.length_b   1.000
_cell.length_c   1.000
_cell.angle_alpha   90.00
_cell.angle_beta   90.00
_cell.angle_gamma   90.00
#
_symmetry.space_group_name_H-M   'P 1'
#
loop_
_entity.id
_entity.type
_entity.pdbx_description
1 polymer ?
#
loop_
_entity_poly.entity_id
_entity_poly.type
_entity_poly.pdbx_seq_one_letter_code
_entity_poly.pdbx_strand_id
1 'polypeptide(L)'
;MKSNTVWFITILGLSMILLIQTVWLYTSFYFVKDELTVRSTKMLEQALMEETFSRMHKLSPGTRIEGRTESDKNRNIPEFVYMQESLEKVGMPISLDSLNDIYRKLLQSNEYPDECMISIFKENAVIQSLGDTLFSFFTLQTNKVPLRKDYSIVVQARFINPNELFFRKMGTLLISTSILTILVVYCIVYQIRIISRMKKIFQVREDFSYALIHDMKTPLTTISMALDLLSKGRLDANPEMKASYCKIAEAETDRLLKLTNKVLTLSKLENHKLEITKSVVELRPMLKKLTDKFAASASKPVHFNIDLKVEEVYADEGYLEEVISNLIDNSIKYSGDSVDIEISSEKNEQYTIVKVYDNGLGIPEKHLRAIFEKYERGAASGRNRKGGAAGFGLGLNFAYRVVEAHEGKLLVSSIEGDFTEFSIYLPEILEEI
;
A
#
# COMPACT_ATOMS: atom_id res chain seq x y z
N MET A 1 16.15 -11.59 -4.85
CA MET A 1 15.85 -10.74 -6.03
C MET A 1 16.01 -9.28 -5.65
N LYS A 2 16.83 -8.50 -6.37
CA LYS A 2 17.03 -7.06 -6.09
C LYS A 2 15.69 -6.33 -6.13
N SER A 3 15.48 -5.35 -5.24
CA SER A 3 14.26 -4.54 -5.17
C SER A 3 13.87 -3.95 -6.53
N ASN A 4 14.87 -3.58 -7.32
CA ASN A 4 14.70 -3.04 -8.67
C ASN A 4 14.11 -4.06 -9.65
N THR A 5 14.38 -5.36 -9.49
CA THR A 5 13.84 -6.40 -10.36
C THR A 5 12.34 -6.58 -10.15
N VAL A 6 11.88 -6.56 -8.89
CA VAL A 6 10.44 -6.67 -8.57
C VAL A 6 9.68 -5.43 -9.03
N TRP A 7 10.26 -4.25 -8.82
CA TRP A 7 9.71 -2.98 -9.30
C TRP A 7 9.62 -2.93 -10.84
N PHE A 8 10.66 -3.39 -11.53
CA PHE A 8 10.66 -3.46 -12.99
C PHE A 8 9.61 -4.45 -13.52
N ILE A 9 9.50 -5.65 -12.93
CA ILE A 9 8.50 -6.66 -13.32
C ILE A 9 7.07 -6.14 -13.07
N THR A 10 6.82 -5.45 -11.95
CA THR A 10 5.50 -4.90 -11.64
C THR A 10 5.10 -3.77 -12.59
N ILE A 11 6.03 -2.88 -12.95
CA ILE A 11 5.77 -1.84 -13.96
C ILE A 11 5.54 -2.44 -15.34
N LEU A 12 6.36 -3.42 -15.73
CA LEU A 12 6.20 -4.11 -17.01
C LEU A 12 4.84 -4.81 -17.09
N GLY A 13 4.42 -5.48 -16.01
CA GLY A 13 3.11 -6.13 -15.92
C GLY A 13 1.95 -5.13 -16.02
N LEU A 14 2.01 -4.01 -15.28
CA LEU A 14 1.02 -2.93 -15.37
C LEU A 14 0.93 -2.36 -16.79
N SER A 15 2.08 -2.09 -17.41
CA SER A 15 2.14 -1.58 -18.78
C SER A 15 1.53 -2.56 -19.77
N MET A 16 1.74 -3.87 -19.59
CA MET A 16 1.18 -4.90 -20.46
C MET A 16 -0.34 -5.02 -20.31
N ILE A 17 -0.87 -4.96 -19.07
CA ILE A 17 -2.31 -4.98 -18.80
C ILE A 17 -2.99 -3.76 -19.43
N LEU A 18 -2.42 -2.56 -19.22
CA LEU A 18 -2.91 -1.31 -19.82
C LEU A 18 -2.89 -1.38 -21.35
N LEU A 19 -1.83 -1.94 -21.94
CA LEU A 19 -1.73 -2.11 -23.39
C LEU A 19 -2.81 -3.04 -23.93
N ILE A 20 -3.03 -4.20 -23.28
CA ILE A 20 -4.08 -5.15 -23.67
C ILE A 20 -5.46 -4.52 -23.56
N GLN A 21 -5.76 -3.82 -22.46
CA GLN A 21 -7.03 -3.13 -22.28
C GLN A 21 -7.25 -2.04 -23.32
N THR A 22 -6.21 -1.27 -23.66
CA THR A 22 -6.28 -0.23 -24.69
C THR A 22 -6.58 -0.82 -26.06
N VAL A 23 -5.89 -1.90 -26.43
CA VAL A 23 -6.13 -2.61 -27.71
C VAL A 23 -7.55 -3.17 -27.76
N TRP A 24 -8.04 -3.75 -26.67
CA TRP A 24 -9.39 -4.29 -26.60
C TRP A 24 -10.45 -3.19 -26.73
N LEU A 25 -10.31 -2.10 -25.99
CA LEU A 25 -11.23 -0.96 -26.00
C LEU A 25 -11.27 -0.28 -27.37
N TYR A 26 -10.11 -0.14 -28.02
CA TYR A 26 -10.00 0.33 -29.41
C TYR A 26 -10.75 -0.61 -30.37
N THR A 27 -10.51 -1.91 -30.27
CA THR A 27 -11.15 -2.90 -31.15
C THR A 27 -12.67 -2.91 -30.97
N SER A 28 -13.14 -2.89 -29.72
CA SER A 28 -14.56 -2.80 -29.40
C SER A 28 -15.20 -1.51 -29.92
N PHE A 29 -14.49 -0.38 -29.85
CA PHE A 29 -14.97 0.89 -30.38
C PHE A 29 -15.20 0.84 -31.90
N TYR A 30 -14.22 0.32 -32.65
CA TYR A 30 -14.36 0.19 -34.09
C TYR A 30 -15.46 -0.80 -34.50
N PHE A 31 -15.60 -1.90 -33.77
CA PHE A 31 -16.68 -2.86 -33.99
C PHE A 31 -18.07 -2.22 -33.82
N VAL A 32 -18.28 -1.47 -32.72
CA VAL A 32 -19.54 -0.76 -32.49
C VAL A 32 -19.77 0.34 -33.52
N LYS A 33 -18.72 1.07 -33.91
CA LYS A 33 -18.81 2.10 -34.95
C LYS A 33 -19.27 1.52 -36.30
N ASP A 34 -18.69 0.38 -36.69
CA ASP A 34 -19.05 -0.29 -37.95
C ASP A 34 -20.50 -0.79 -37.92
N GLU A 35 -20.91 -1.44 -36.82
CA GLU A 35 -22.29 -1.91 -36.63
C GLU A 35 -23.30 -0.76 -36.72
N LEU A 36 -23.02 0.36 -36.06
CA LEU A 36 -23.85 1.57 -36.10
C LEU A 36 -23.89 2.19 -37.50
N THR A 37 -22.78 2.18 -38.23
CA THR A 37 -22.69 2.67 -39.62
C THR A 37 -23.56 1.82 -40.55
N VAL A 38 -23.45 0.50 -40.48
CA VAL A 38 -24.23 -0.42 -41.32
C VAL A 38 -25.73 -0.28 -41.01
N ARG A 39 -26.10 -0.22 -39.73
CA ARG A 39 -27.51 -0.16 -39.31
C ARG A 39 -28.17 1.19 -39.67
N SER A 40 -27.46 2.30 -39.48
CA SER A 40 -27.94 3.62 -39.91
C SER A 40 -28.03 3.77 -41.43
N THR A 41 -27.14 3.10 -42.19
CA THR A 41 -27.21 3.03 -43.66
C THR A 41 -28.47 2.29 -44.11
N LYS A 42 -28.78 1.13 -43.51
CA LYS A 42 -30.01 0.38 -43.84
C LYS A 42 -31.29 1.19 -43.58
N MET A 43 -31.32 1.97 -42.50
CA MET A 43 -32.43 2.88 -42.22
C MET A 43 -32.55 3.99 -43.28
N LEU A 44 -31.42 4.47 -43.81
CA LEU A 44 -31.42 5.48 -44.87
C LEU A 44 -31.95 4.89 -46.18
N GLU A 45 -31.55 3.65 -46.53
CA GLU A 45 -32.10 2.92 -47.66
C GLU A 45 -33.61 2.69 -47.52
N GLN A 46 -34.08 2.34 -46.32
CA GLN A 46 -35.50 2.19 -46.05
C GLN A 46 -36.25 3.53 -46.18
N ALA A 47 -35.69 4.63 -45.66
CA ALA A 47 -36.28 5.96 -45.79
C ALA A 47 -36.38 6.39 -47.25
N LEU A 48 -35.33 6.13 -48.05
CA LEU A 48 -35.31 6.40 -49.49
C LEU A 48 -36.39 5.59 -50.22
N MET A 49 -36.56 4.33 -49.84
CA MET A 49 -37.59 3.47 -50.42
C MET A 49 -39.00 3.97 -50.08
N GLU A 50 -39.27 4.30 -48.82
CA GLU A 50 -40.58 4.85 -48.37
C GLU A 50 -40.90 6.21 -49.02
N GLU A 51 -39.91 7.10 -49.14
CA GLU A 51 -40.05 8.39 -49.85
C GLU A 51 -40.39 8.16 -51.33
N THR A 52 -39.72 7.20 -51.96
CA THR A 52 -39.94 6.84 -53.36
C THR A 52 -41.36 6.31 -53.56
N PHE A 53 -41.83 5.39 -52.70
CA PHE A 53 -43.20 4.87 -52.77
C PHE A 53 -44.26 5.93 -52.48
N SER A 54 -43.99 6.86 -51.55
CA SER A 54 -44.88 8.00 -51.24
C SER A 54 -45.06 8.92 -52.45
N ARG A 55 -43.98 9.19 -53.21
CA ARG A 55 -44.08 9.92 -54.49
C ARG A 55 -44.82 9.14 -55.55
N MET A 56 -44.56 7.84 -55.67
CA MET A 56 -45.25 6.98 -56.65
C MET A 56 -46.77 6.97 -56.46
N HIS A 57 -47.27 6.98 -55.22
CA HIS A 57 -48.71 7.02 -54.93
C HIS A 57 -49.40 8.31 -55.38
N LYS A 58 -48.64 9.38 -55.65
CA LYS A 58 -49.16 10.67 -56.12
C LYS A 58 -49.25 10.76 -57.65
N LEU A 59 -48.80 9.74 -58.37
CA LEU A 59 -48.82 9.73 -59.84
C LEU A 59 -50.22 9.47 -60.40
N SER A 60 -50.49 10.04 -61.57
CA SER A 60 -51.71 9.76 -62.32
C SER A 60 -51.79 8.29 -62.77
N PRO A 61 -52.98 7.66 -62.73
CA PRO A 61 -53.18 6.31 -63.24
C PRO A 61 -52.69 6.19 -64.69
N GLY A 62 -51.90 5.14 -64.98
CA GLY A 62 -51.33 4.90 -66.31
C GLY A 62 -49.88 5.35 -66.51
N THR A 63 -49.28 6.04 -65.53
CA THR A 63 -47.85 6.41 -65.58
C THR A 63 -46.96 5.17 -65.47
N ARG A 64 -46.01 5.00 -66.39
CA ARG A 64 -45.05 3.87 -66.38
C ARG A 64 -43.78 4.25 -65.63
N ILE A 65 -43.38 3.42 -64.68
CA ILE A 65 -42.12 3.57 -63.92
C ILE A 65 -41.26 2.35 -64.22
N GLU A 66 -39.98 2.58 -64.53
CA GLU A 66 -39.04 1.48 -64.74
C GLU A 66 -38.61 0.91 -63.39
N GLY A 67 -38.84 -0.39 -63.22
CA GLY A 67 -38.25 -1.17 -62.15
C GLY A 67 -36.89 -1.73 -62.55
N ARG A 68 -36.36 -2.60 -61.70
CA ARG A 68 -35.13 -3.33 -61.98
C ARG A 68 -35.32 -4.26 -63.19
N THR A 69 -34.38 -4.24 -64.12
CA THR A 69 -34.38 -5.10 -65.32
C THR A 69 -33.64 -6.41 -65.06
N GLU A 70 -33.97 -7.48 -65.80
CA GLU A 70 -33.28 -8.77 -65.68
C GLU A 70 -31.78 -8.68 -66.01
N SER A 71 -31.39 -7.76 -66.90
CA SER A 71 -29.98 -7.50 -67.24
C SER A 71 -29.14 -7.05 -66.04
N ASP A 72 -29.77 -6.47 -65.02
CA ASP A 72 -29.12 -5.87 -63.87
C ASP A 72 -29.26 -6.73 -62.60
N LYS A 73 -29.72 -7.99 -62.72
CA LYS A 73 -29.95 -8.90 -61.59
C LYS A 73 -28.70 -9.14 -60.72
N ASN A 74 -27.51 -9.08 -61.31
CA ASN A 74 -26.23 -9.27 -60.61
C ASN A 74 -25.57 -7.97 -60.09
N ARG A 75 -26.17 -6.80 -60.34
CA ARG A 75 -25.64 -5.53 -59.84
C ARG A 75 -26.05 -5.32 -58.38
N ASN A 76 -25.15 -4.82 -57.54
CA ASN A 76 -25.47 -4.49 -56.14
C ASN A 76 -26.11 -3.09 -56.03
N ILE A 77 -27.23 -2.88 -56.73
CA ILE A 77 -27.95 -1.61 -56.77
C ILE A 77 -29.32 -1.82 -56.09
N PRO A 78 -29.70 -1.01 -55.10
CA PRO A 78 -31.01 -1.10 -54.47
C PRO A 78 -32.15 -0.86 -55.46
N GLU A 79 -33.29 -1.54 -55.28
CA GLU A 79 -34.41 -1.49 -56.23
C GLU A 79 -35.03 -0.09 -56.37
N PHE A 80 -35.07 0.68 -55.28
CA PHE A 80 -35.61 2.04 -55.30
C PHE A 80 -34.84 2.99 -56.23
N VAL A 81 -33.57 2.70 -56.56
CA VAL A 81 -32.74 3.53 -57.45
C VAL A 81 -33.33 3.61 -58.86
N TYR A 82 -33.86 2.49 -59.37
CA TYR A 82 -34.51 2.42 -60.68
C TYR A 82 -35.80 3.28 -60.72
N MET A 83 -36.55 3.22 -59.63
CA MET A 83 -37.78 3.98 -59.45
C MET A 83 -37.50 5.48 -59.30
N GLN A 84 -36.45 5.86 -58.56
CA GLN A 84 -36.05 7.25 -58.39
C GLN A 84 -35.63 7.91 -59.71
N GLU A 85 -34.80 7.23 -60.51
CA GLU A 85 -34.38 7.74 -61.82
C GLU A 85 -35.60 7.91 -62.77
N SER A 86 -36.58 7.03 -62.67
CA SER A 86 -37.83 7.12 -63.42
C SER A 86 -38.70 8.29 -62.96
N LEU A 87 -38.83 8.50 -61.65
CA LEU A 87 -39.59 9.63 -61.08
C LEU A 87 -38.97 10.98 -61.44
N GLU A 88 -37.64 11.05 -61.45
CA GLU A 88 -36.90 12.26 -61.87
C GLU A 88 -37.21 12.61 -63.34
N LYS A 89 -37.27 11.63 -64.25
CA LYS A 89 -37.66 11.83 -65.66
C LYS A 89 -39.09 12.33 -65.84
N VAL A 90 -40.01 11.98 -64.93
CA VAL A 90 -41.41 12.44 -64.94
C VAL A 90 -41.58 13.78 -64.21
N GLY A 91 -40.48 14.43 -63.80
CA GLY A 91 -40.49 15.76 -63.20
C GLY A 91 -40.83 15.76 -61.70
N MET A 92 -40.73 14.62 -61.03
CA MET A 92 -40.85 14.52 -59.56
C MET A 92 -39.48 14.17 -58.96
N PRO A 93 -38.57 15.14 -58.73
CA PRO A 93 -37.29 14.89 -58.07
C PRO A 93 -37.49 14.50 -56.59
N ILE A 94 -36.43 13.97 -55.96
CA ILE A 94 -36.46 13.60 -54.55
C ILE A 94 -36.63 14.83 -53.65
N SER A 95 -37.50 14.72 -52.63
CA SER A 95 -37.66 15.77 -51.63
C SER A 95 -36.78 15.46 -50.41
N LEU A 96 -35.77 16.29 -50.17
CA LEU A 96 -34.90 16.17 -49.00
C LEU A 96 -35.64 16.37 -47.68
N ASP A 97 -36.65 17.25 -47.65
CA ASP A 97 -37.51 17.45 -46.48
C ASP A 97 -38.32 16.19 -46.16
N SER A 98 -38.98 15.61 -47.17
CA SER A 98 -39.73 14.35 -47.00
C SER A 98 -38.83 13.19 -46.59
N LEU A 99 -37.63 13.10 -47.17
CA LEU A 99 -36.65 12.09 -46.81
C LEU A 99 -36.17 12.25 -45.35
N ASN A 100 -35.86 13.48 -44.94
CA ASN A 100 -35.43 13.79 -43.58
C ASN A 100 -36.52 13.47 -42.56
N ASP A 101 -37.79 13.78 -42.84
CA ASP A 101 -38.90 13.46 -41.94
C ASP A 101 -39.11 11.94 -41.77
N ILE A 102 -39.03 11.18 -42.86
CA ILE A 102 -39.14 9.70 -42.82
C ILE A 102 -37.93 9.12 -42.08
N TYR A 103 -36.73 9.59 -42.41
CA TYR A 103 -35.50 9.10 -41.79
C TYR A 103 -35.47 9.39 -40.27
N ARG A 104 -35.86 10.60 -39.85
CA ARG A 104 -35.97 10.95 -38.41
C ARG A 104 -36.93 10.03 -37.66
N LYS A 105 -38.08 9.68 -38.24
CA LYS A 105 -39.02 8.71 -37.63
C LYS A 105 -38.40 7.32 -37.48
N LEU A 106 -37.67 6.86 -38.50
CA LEU A 106 -36.96 5.57 -38.45
C LEU A 106 -35.82 5.58 -37.42
N LEU A 107 -35.12 6.69 -37.27
CA LEU A 107 -34.08 6.86 -36.25
C LEU A 107 -34.67 6.85 -34.84
N GLN A 108 -35.72 7.62 -34.58
CA GLN A 108 -36.38 7.68 -33.27
C GLN A 108 -36.94 6.32 -32.85
N SER A 109 -37.60 5.60 -33.77
CA SER A 109 -38.14 4.25 -33.50
C SER A 109 -37.07 3.20 -33.20
N ASN A 110 -35.81 3.45 -33.59
CA ASN A 110 -34.67 2.57 -33.32
C ASN A 110 -33.71 3.16 -32.28
N GLU A 111 -34.14 4.18 -31.54
CA GLU A 111 -33.37 4.83 -30.46
C GLU A 111 -32.02 5.45 -30.93
N TYR A 112 -31.98 5.98 -32.15
CA TYR A 112 -30.89 6.81 -32.68
C TYR A 112 -31.17 8.30 -32.48
N PRO A 113 -30.13 9.16 -32.41
CA PRO A 113 -30.30 10.60 -32.43
C PRO A 113 -31.02 11.05 -33.71
N ASP A 114 -31.96 11.99 -33.60
CA ASP A 114 -32.69 12.56 -34.74
C ASP A 114 -31.99 13.76 -35.39
N GLU A 115 -31.00 14.33 -34.70
CA GLU A 115 -30.08 15.33 -35.26
C GLU A 115 -29.09 14.69 -36.24
N CYS A 116 -29.49 14.68 -37.52
CA CYS A 116 -28.64 14.27 -38.62
C CYS A 116 -28.64 15.29 -39.76
N MET A 117 -27.51 15.35 -40.46
CA MET A 117 -27.33 16.10 -41.69
C MET A 117 -27.40 15.12 -42.87
N ILE A 118 -28.36 15.30 -43.77
CA ILE A 118 -28.46 14.52 -45.00
C ILE A 118 -27.88 15.35 -46.14
N SER A 119 -26.96 14.78 -46.90
CA SER A 119 -26.31 15.44 -48.03
C SER A 119 -26.37 14.59 -49.29
N ILE A 120 -26.74 15.21 -50.41
CA ILE A 120 -26.68 14.64 -51.75
C ILE A 120 -25.39 15.09 -52.41
N PHE A 121 -24.60 14.15 -52.90
CA PHE A 121 -23.35 14.38 -53.59
C PHE A 121 -23.47 14.01 -55.06
N LYS A 122 -22.88 14.80 -55.95
CA LYS A 122 -22.57 14.42 -57.33
C LYS A 122 -21.08 14.48 -57.56
N GLU A 123 -20.48 13.36 -57.96
CA GLU A 123 -19.02 13.28 -58.22
C GLU A 123 -18.17 13.86 -57.07
N ASN A 124 -18.60 13.62 -55.81
CA ASN A 124 -18.06 14.16 -54.55
C ASN A 124 -18.33 15.65 -54.22
N ALA A 125 -18.97 16.43 -55.08
CA ALA A 125 -19.46 17.76 -54.74
C ALA A 125 -20.83 17.68 -54.05
N VAL A 126 -21.04 18.39 -52.94
CA VAL A 126 -22.35 18.50 -52.30
C VAL A 126 -23.25 19.35 -53.19
N ILE A 127 -24.37 18.80 -53.66
CA ILE A 127 -25.38 19.54 -54.42
C ILE A 127 -26.40 20.16 -53.48
N GLN A 128 -26.84 19.39 -52.49
CA GLN A 128 -27.90 19.78 -51.59
C GLN A 128 -27.66 19.14 -50.22
N SER A 129 -27.87 19.89 -49.16
CA SER A 129 -27.75 19.40 -47.79
C SER A 129 -28.86 19.97 -46.92
N LEU A 130 -29.36 19.17 -46.00
CA LEU A 130 -30.39 19.54 -45.03
C LEU A 130 -29.94 19.10 -43.63
N GLY A 131 -29.99 20.02 -42.66
CA GLY A 131 -29.57 19.80 -41.26
C GLY A 131 -28.48 20.78 -40.79
N ASP A 132 -28.17 20.73 -39.50
CA ASP A 132 -27.20 21.63 -38.85
C ASP A 132 -25.73 21.28 -39.16
N THR A 133 -24.88 22.31 -39.21
CA THR A 133 -23.43 22.21 -39.50
C THR A 133 -22.58 22.37 -38.24
N LEU A 134 -23.07 21.88 -37.09
CA LEU A 134 -22.32 21.96 -35.85
C LEU A 134 -21.05 21.11 -35.92
N PHE A 135 -19.92 21.74 -35.57
CA PHE A 135 -18.62 21.09 -35.52
C PHE A 135 -18.60 20.04 -34.40
N SER A 136 -18.37 18.77 -34.72
CA SER A 136 -18.29 17.68 -33.75
C SER A 136 -16.95 16.94 -33.86
N PHE A 137 -16.29 16.71 -32.73
CA PHE A 137 -15.07 15.90 -32.65
C PHE A 137 -15.29 14.43 -33.05
N PHE A 138 -16.51 13.93 -32.87
CA PHE A 138 -16.91 12.59 -33.29
C PHE A 138 -18.12 12.68 -34.22
N THR A 139 -17.96 12.13 -35.43
CA THR A 139 -19.05 12.01 -36.40
C THR A 139 -19.24 10.56 -36.78
N LEU A 140 -20.49 10.10 -36.74
CA LEU A 140 -20.89 8.85 -37.38
C LEU A 140 -21.45 9.20 -38.75
N GLN A 141 -20.99 8.53 -39.80
CA GLN A 141 -21.46 8.73 -41.16
C GLN A 141 -21.99 7.42 -41.70
N THR A 142 -23.12 7.44 -42.38
CA THR A 142 -23.60 6.27 -43.12
C THR A 142 -22.65 5.97 -44.28
N ASN A 143 -22.76 4.77 -44.84
CA ASN A 143 -22.20 4.53 -46.17
C ASN A 143 -22.95 5.39 -47.20
N LYS A 144 -22.30 5.66 -48.33
CA LYS A 144 -22.90 6.39 -49.45
C LYS A 144 -23.92 5.48 -50.15
N VAL A 145 -25.16 5.92 -50.24
CA VAL A 145 -26.27 5.19 -50.88
C VAL A 145 -26.55 5.81 -52.25
N PRO A 146 -26.54 5.05 -53.37
CA PRO A 146 -26.75 5.61 -54.70
C PRO A 146 -28.20 6.06 -54.92
N LEU A 147 -28.40 7.18 -55.63
CA LEU A 147 -29.69 7.64 -56.18
C LEU A 147 -29.81 7.35 -57.68
N ARG A 148 -28.70 7.09 -58.36
CA ARG A 148 -28.66 6.79 -59.81
C ARG A 148 -27.85 5.52 -60.07
N LYS A 149 -28.23 4.77 -61.12
CA LYS A 149 -27.60 3.50 -61.51
C LYS A 149 -26.10 3.61 -61.82
N ASP A 150 -25.64 4.79 -62.23
CA ASP A 150 -24.24 5.09 -62.58
C ASP A 150 -23.38 5.52 -61.37
N TYR A 151 -23.94 5.53 -60.16
CA TYR A 151 -23.29 6.01 -58.93
C TYR A 151 -22.84 7.48 -58.98
N SER A 152 -23.25 8.25 -59.98
CA SER A 152 -22.86 9.66 -60.10
C SER A 152 -23.47 10.51 -58.99
N ILE A 153 -24.66 10.13 -58.51
CA ILE A 153 -25.39 10.82 -57.44
C ILE A 153 -25.60 9.85 -56.26
N VAL A 154 -25.19 10.26 -55.06
CA VAL A 154 -25.30 9.48 -53.82
C VAL A 154 -25.83 10.33 -52.66
N VAL A 155 -26.51 9.71 -51.71
CA VAL A 155 -26.91 10.31 -50.43
C VAL A 155 -26.06 9.75 -49.30
N GLN A 156 -25.72 10.60 -48.34
CA GLN A 156 -25.10 10.19 -47.09
C GLN A 156 -25.72 10.97 -45.94
N ALA A 157 -25.98 10.29 -44.82
CA ALA A 157 -26.36 10.94 -43.57
C ALA A 157 -25.16 10.99 -42.62
N ARG A 158 -25.07 12.09 -41.88
CA ARG A 158 -24.05 12.33 -40.84
C ARG A 158 -24.75 12.66 -39.52
N PHE A 159 -24.42 11.93 -38.48
CA PHE A 159 -24.91 12.20 -37.12
C PHE A 159 -23.96 13.15 -36.39
N ILE A 160 -24.55 14.13 -35.72
CA ILE A 160 -23.87 15.08 -34.86
C ILE A 160 -23.90 14.50 -33.44
N ASN A 161 -22.76 14.46 -32.76
CA ASN A 161 -22.63 13.94 -31.39
C ASN A 161 -23.21 12.52 -31.15
N PRO A 162 -22.67 11.46 -31.78
CA PRO A 162 -23.13 10.08 -31.54
C PRO A 162 -22.72 9.52 -30.16
N ASN A 163 -22.14 10.33 -29.26
CA ASN A 163 -21.50 9.87 -28.03
C ASN A 163 -22.47 9.11 -27.12
N GLU A 164 -23.72 9.56 -27.01
CA GLU A 164 -24.74 8.89 -26.21
C GLU A 164 -25.02 7.48 -26.74
N LEU A 165 -25.06 7.31 -28.06
CA LEU A 165 -25.29 6.02 -28.72
C LEU A 165 -24.12 5.04 -28.46
N PHE A 166 -22.89 5.54 -28.53
CA PHE A 166 -21.70 4.76 -28.16
C PHE A 166 -21.69 4.42 -26.67
N PHE A 167 -22.04 5.37 -25.80
CA PHE A 167 -22.06 5.13 -24.35
C PHE A 167 -23.16 4.13 -23.95
N ARG A 168 -24.31 4.13 -24.62
CA ARG A 168 -25.36 3.12 -24.38
C ARG A 168 -24.93 1.72 -24.78
N LYS A 169 -24.17 1.58 -25.88
CA LYS A 169 -23.67 0.28 -26.36
C LYS A 169 -22.41 -0.23 -25.64
N MET A 170 -21.50 0.67 -25.25
CA MET A 170 -20.20 0.31 -24.67
C MET A 170 -20.05 0.68 -23.20
N GLY A 171 -21.01 1.36 -22.59
CA GLY A 171 -20.89 1.90 -21.23
C GLY A 171 -20.62 0.83 -20.17
N THR A 172 -21.33 -0.31 -20.24
CA THR A 172 -21.10 -1.45 -19.33
C THR A 172 -19.68 -2.01 -19.43
N LEU A 173 -19.14 -2.03 -20.64
CA LEU A 173 -17.78 -2.49 -20.96
C LEU A 173 -16.71 -1.49 -20.45
N LEU A 174 -16.95 -0.19 -20.62
CA LEU A 174 -16.08 0.87 -20.10
C LEU A 174 -16.06 0.90 -18.56
N ILE A 175 -17.23 0.75 -17.92
CA ILE A 175 -17.34 0.76 -16.46
C ILE A 175 -16.65 -0.48 -15.87
N SER A 176 -16.93 -1.67 -16.40
CA SER A 176 -16.32 -2.92 -15.91
C SER A 176 -14.80 -2.94 -16.05
N THR A 177 -14.26 -2.50 -17.19
CA THR A 177 -12.80 -2.39 -17.39
C THR A 177 -12.16 -1.33 -16.49
N SER A 178 -12.83 -0.20 -16.27
CA SER A 178 -12.35 0.84 -15.35
C SER A 178 -12.27 0.33 -13.91
N ILE A 179 -13.33 -0.35 -13.43
CA ILE A 179 -13.35 -0.96 -12.10
C ILE A 179 -12.23 -1.99 -11.94
N LEU A 180 -12.06 -2.88 -12.93
CA LEU A 180 -11.00 -3.89 -12.91
C LEU A 180 -9.61 -3.24 -12.84
N THR A 181 -9.38 -2.19 -13.62
CA THR A 181 -8.10 -1.47 -13.67
C THR A 181 -7.78 -0.83 -12.32
N ILE A 182 -8.74 -0.16 -11.71
CA ILE A 182 -8.60 0.46 -10.39
C ILE A 182 -8.26 -0.59 -9.33
N LEU A 183 -8.97 -1.73 -9.35
CA LEU A 183 -8.74 -2.84 -8.42
C LEU A 183 -7.32 -3.41 -8.56
N VAL A 184 -6.86 -3.65 -9.80
CA VAL A 184 -5.51 -4.16 -10.06
C VAL A 184 -4.44 -3.19 -9.56
N VAL A 185 -4.57 -1.90 -9.86
CA VAL A 185 -3.64 -0.86 -9.38
C VAL A 185 -3.61 -0.82 -7.85
N TYR A 186 -4.78 -0.85 -7.21
CA TYR A 186 -4.89 -0.87 -5.75
C TYR A 186 -4.18 -2.09 -5.14
N CYS A 187 -4.44 -3.30 -5.65
CA CYS A 187 -3.81 -4.53 -5.19
C CYS A 187 -2.28 -4.48 -5.28
N ILE A 188 -1.74 -3.95 -6.39
CA ILE A 188 -0.28 -3.84 -6.59
C ILE A 188 0.33 -2.86 -5.59
N VAL A 189 -0.27 -1.69 -5.41
CA VAL A 189 0.20 -0.70 -4.42
C VAL A 189 0.18 -1.29 -3.00
N TYR A 190 -0.87 -2.01 -2.66
CA TYR A 190 -1.00 -2.69 -1.38
C TYR A 190 0.08 -3.76 -1.18
N GLN A 191 0.33 -4.61 -2.18
CA GLN A 191 1.41 -5.61 -2.16
C GLN A 191 2.79 -4.97 -1.96
N ILE A 192 3.11 -3.88 -2.68
CA ILE A 192 4.39 -3.18 -2.55
C ILE A 192 4.59 -2.64 -1.12
N ARG A 193 3.53 -2.09 -0.52
CA ARG A 193 3.57 -1.62 0.88
C ARG A 193 3.87 -2.76 1.85
N ILE A 194 3.20 -3.91 1.70
CA ILE A 194 3.43 -5.09 2.55
C ILE A 194 4.87 -5.59 2.40
N ILE A 195 5.35 -5.78 1.17
CA ILE A 195 6.70 -6.27 0.90
C ILE A 195 7.75 -5.33 1.51
N SER A 196 7.54 -4.01 1.40
CA SER A 196 8.45 -3.02 1.98
C SER A 196 8.48 -3.10 3.51
N ARG A 197 7.33 -3.27 4.16
CA ARG A 197 7.25 -3.48 5.61
C ARG A 197 7.95 -4.78 6.03
N MET A 198 7.71 -5.87 5.32
CA MET A 198 8.37 -7.16 5.61
C MET A 198 9.90 -7.04 5.47
N LYS A 199 10.41 -6.38 4.42
CA LYS A 199 11.85 -6.18 4.26
C LYS A 199 12.47 -5.41 5.42
N LYS A 200 11.81 -4.36 5.91
CA LYS A 200 12.28 -3.63 7.11
C LYS A 200 12.38 -4.55 8.32
N ILE A 201 11.35 -5.35 8.57
CA ILE A 201 11.33 -6.32 9.68
C ILE A 201 12.45 -7.36 9.52
N PHE A 202 12.67 -7.87 8.30
CA PHE A 202 13.74 -8.83 8.03
C PHE A 202 15.13 -8.24 8.26
N GLN A 203 15.38 -7.03 7.76
CA GLN A 203 16.67 -6.35 7.93
C GLN A 203 16.96 -6.11 9.42
N VAL A 204 15.96 -5.63 10.15
CA VAL A 204 16.02 -5.42 11.59
C VAL A 204 16.30 -6.72 12.36
N ARG A 205 15.72 -7.86 11.93
CA ARG A 205 16.02 -9.20 12.48
C ARG A 205 17.42 -9.71 12.13
N GLU A 206 17.95 -9.34 10.97
CA GLU A 206 19.30 -9.70 10.54
C GLU A 206 20.34 -8.91 11.35
N ASP A 207 20.17 -7.59 11.45
CA ASP A 207 21.02 -6.70 12.27
C ASP A 207 21.07 -7.16 13.73
N PHE A 208 19.93 -7.61 14.25
CA PHE A 208 19.87 -8.26 15.56
C PHE A 208 20.70 -9.52 15.67
N SER A 209 20.54 -10.44 14.71
CA SER A 209 21.24 -11.72 14.74
C SER A 209 22.74 -11.49 14.67
N TYR A 210 23.17 -10.51 13.87
CA TYR A 210 24.57 -10.09 13.79
C TYR A 210 25.07 -9.51 15.11
N ALA A 211 24.31 -8.61 15.74
CA ALA A 211 24.64 -8.08 17.05
C ALA A 211 24.75 -9.21 18.10
N LEU A 212 23.81 -10.18 18.11
CA LEU A 212 23.78 -11.34 19.02
C LEU A 212 25.08 -12.12 18.94
N ILE A 213 25.47 -12.46 17.72
CA ILE A 213 26.70 -13.19 17.46
C ILE A 213 27.90 -12.39 17.94
N HIS A 214 27.95 -11.08 17.69
CA HIS A 214 29.06 -10.23 18.12
C HIS A 214 29.21 -10.18 19.65
N ASP A 215 28.11 -9.96 20.37
CA ASP A 215 28.12 -9.81 21.82
C ASP A 215 28.28 -11.15 22.55
N MET A 216 27.97 -12.28 21.90
CA MET A 216 28.34 -13.62 22.38
C MET A 216 29.79 -13.98 22.07
N LYS A 217 30.35 -13.54 20.94
CA LYS A 217 31.72 -13.85 20.54
C LYS A 217 32.76 -13.26 21.48
N THR A 218 32.51 -12.04 21.99
CA THR A 218 33.43 -11.33 22.90
C THR A 218 33.69 -12.07 24.23
N PRO A 219 32.66 -12.43 25.04
CA PRO A 219 32.86 -13.23 26.25
C PRO A 219 33.47 -14.58 25.93
N LEU A 220 33.00 -15.26 24.87
CA LEU A 220 33.52 -16.56 24.46
C LEU A 220 35.03 -16.52 24.12
N THR A 221 35.47 -15.45 23.44
CA THR A 221 36.89 -15.25 23.10
C THR A 221 37.72 -15.01 24.35
N THR A 222 37.20 -14.22 25.30
CA THR A 222 37.87 -13.92 26.58
C THR A 222 38.01 -15.17 27.44
N ILE A 223 36.95 -15.98 27.56
CA ILE A 223 36.96 -17.28 28.24
C ILE A 223 37.99 -18.20 27.58
N SER A 224 37.97 -18.32 26.25
CA SER A 224 38.91 -19.18 25.51
C SER A 224 40.36 -18.75 25.74
N MET A 225 40.64 -17.45 25.75
CA MET A 225 41.98 -16.91 26.00
C MET A 225 42.44 -17.17 27.44
N ALA A 226 41.56 -16.97 28.43
CA ALA A 226 41.86 -17.27 29.83
C ALA A 226 42.16 -18.76 30.02
N LEU A 227 41.34 -19.64 29.44
CA LEU A 227 41.55 -21.09 29.48
C LEU A 227 42.84 -21.53 28.75
N ASP A 228 43.21 -20.90 27.63
CA ASP A 228 44.46 -21.18 26.92
C ASP A 228 45.69 -20.83 27.78
N LEU A 229 45.66 -19.69 28.48
CA LEU A 229 46.74 -19.27 29.38
C LEU A 229 46.85 -20.17 30.61
N LEU A 230 45.71 -20.58 31.17
CA LEU A 230 45.64 -21.49 32.32
C LEU A 230 46.11 -22.92 31.96
N SER A 231 45.65 -23.46 30.83
CA SER A 231 45.96 -24.83 30.41
C SER A 231 47.42 -25.04 29.98
N LYS A 232 48.06 -24.01 29.43
CA LYS A 232 49.49 -24.05 29.03
C LYS A 232 50.46 -23.82 30.19
N GLY A 233 49.99 -23.70 31.42
CA GLY A 233 50.81 -23.46 32.61
C GLY A 233 51.55 -22.11 32.61
N ARG A 234 51.17 -21.18 31.72
CA ARG A 234 51.85 -19.88 31.56
C ARG A 234 51.71 -18.97 32.78
N LEU A 235 50.75 -19.29 33.65
CA LEU A 235 50.44 -18.55 34.88
C LEU A 235 50.84 -19.31 36.15
N ASP A 236 51.46 -20.49 36.05
CA ASP A 236 51.80 -21.31 37.22
C ASP A 236 52.85 -20.66 38.13
N ALA A 237 53.71 -19.81 37.56
CA ALA A 237 54.68 -19.01 38.30
C ALA A 237 54.06 -17.84 39.09
N ASN A 238 52.78 -17.52 38.87
CA ASN A 238 52.09 -16.43 39.56
C ASN A 238 50.66 -16.83 40.00
N PRO A 239 50.51 -17.38 41.22
CA PRO A 239 49.22 -17.84 41.75
C PRO A 239 48.14 -16.76 41.81
N GLU A 240 48.50 -15.50 42.09
CA GLU A 240 47.53 -14.39 42.14
C GLU A 240 46.99 -14.07 40.74
N MET A 241 47.86 -14.03 39.73
CA MET A 241 47.46 -13.83 38.35
C MET A 241 46.59 -14.99 37.86
N LYS A 242 46.95 -16.23 38.19
CA LYS A 242 46.15 -17.43 37.88
C LYS A 242 44.72 -17.32 38.46
N ALA A 243 44.59 -16.93 39.73
CA ALA A 243 43.29 -16.72 40.38
C ALA A 243 42.48 -15.59 39.73
N SER A 244 43.14 -14.50 39.31
CA SER A 244 42.48 -13.40 38.58
C SER A 244 41.90 -13.85 37.24
N TYR A 245 42.64 -14.62 36.44
CA TYR A 245 42.15 -15.15 35.17
C TYR A 245 40.99 -16.16 35.34
N CYS A 246 41.01 -16.98 36.40
CA CYS A 246 39.85 -17.83 36.73
C CYS A 246 38.60 -16.99 37.02
N LYS A 247 38.72 -15.93 37.83
CA LYS A 247 37.62 -15.00 38.11
C LYS A 247 37.10 -14.30 36.86
N ILE A 248 37.98 -13.92 35.94
CA ILE A 248 37.60 -13.34 34.64
C ILE A 248 36.78 -14.35 33.82
N ALA A 249 37.23 -15.60 33.73
CA ALA A 249 36.51 -16.63 33.00
C ALA A 249 35.13 -16.95 33.61
N GLU A 250 35.03 -17.01 34.95
CA GLU A 250 33.78 -17.18 35.67
C GLU A 250 32.82 -16.01 35.39
N ALA A 251 33.29 -14.78 35.52
CA ALA A 251 32.47 -13.58 35.28
C ALA A 251 31.94 -13.51 33.84
N GLU A 252 32.76 -13.83 32.84
CA GLU A 252 32.33 -13.85 31.43
C GLU A 252 31.38 -15.03 31.13
N THR A 253 31.52 -16.16 31.83
CA THR A 253 30.59 -17.29 31.73
C THR A 253 29.21 -16.91 32.26
N ASP A 254 29.16 -16.29 33.43
CA ASP A 254 27.91 -15.78 34.01
C ASP A 254 27.26 -14.73 33.13
N ARG A 255 28.06 -13.86 32.51
CA ARG A 255 27.59 -12.86 31.55
C ARG A 255 26.96 -13.52 30.31
N LEU A 256 27.61 -14.54 29.76
CA LEU A 256 27.11 -15.28 28.60
C LEU A 256 25.82 -16.04 28.92
N LEU A 257 25.72 -16.63 30.12
CA LEU A 257 24.52 -17.30 30.60
C LEU A 257 23.34 -16.32 30.74
N LYS A 258 23.57 -15.16 31.35
CA LYS A 258 22.56 -14.09 31.45
C LYS A 258 22.10 -13.62 30.07
N LEU A 259 23.02 -13.44 29.12
CA LEU A 259 22.66 -13.06 27.75
C LEU A 259 21.80 -14.14 27.07
N THR A 260 22.16 -15.41 27.25
CA THR A 260 21.42 -16.55 26.69
C THR A 260 19.99 -16.63 27.26
N ASN A 261 19.86 -16.49 28.59
CA ASN A 261 18.56 -16.47 29.25
C ASN A 261 17.70 -15.29 28.78
N LYS A 262 18.26 -14.09 28.65
CA LYS A 262 17.56 -12.91 28.09
C LYS A 262 17.00 -13.20 26.70
N VAL A 263 17.78 -13.82 25.82
CA VAL A 263 17.34 -14.19 24.46
C VAL A 263 16.23 -15.23 24.50
N LEU A 264 16.36 -16.23 25.37
CA LEU A 264 15.34 -17.26 25.54
C LEU A 264 14.02 -16.68 26.05
N THR A 265 14.07 -15.82 27.07
CA THR A 265 12.89 -15.14 27.62
C THR A 265 12.20 -14.28 26.58
N LEU A 266 12.96 -13.51 25.79
CA LEU A 266 12.39 -12.73 24.68
C LEU A 266 11.73 -13.62 23.63
N SER A 267 12.34 -14.76 23.29
CA SER A 267 11.74 -15.74 22.37
C SER A 267 10.43 -16.33 22.92
N LYS A 268 10.37 -16.61 24.24
CA LYS A 268 9.13 -17.06 24.89
C LYS A 268 8.05 -15.98 24.87
N LEU A 269 8.40 -14.73 25.17
CA LEU A 269 7.50 -13.58 25.11
C LEU A 269 6.90 -13.39 23.71
N GLU A 270 7.72 -13.47 22.65
CA GLU A 270 7.23 -13.33 21.26
C GLU A 270 6.24 -14.42 20.86
N ASN A 271 6.42 -15.63 21.39
CA ASN A 271 5.55 -16.76 21.11
C ASN A 271 4.37 -16.87 22.09
N HIS A 272 4.16 -15.89 22.98
CA HIS A 272 3.13 -15.92 24.03
C HIS A 272 3.24 -17.18 24.94
N LYS A 273 4.47 -17.63 25.19
CA LYS A 273 4.81 -18.82 26.00
C LYS A 273 5.49 -18.48 27.33
N LEU A 274 5.50 -17.21 27.72
CA LEU A 274 6.06 -16.82 29.01
C LEU A 274 4.99 -17.00 30.08
N GLU A 275 5.25 -17.88 31.03
CA GLU A 275 4.47 -17.99 32.26
C GLU A 275 5.07 -17.04 33.29
N ILE A 276 4.26 -16.10 33.80
CA ILE A 276 4.64 -15.14 34.83
C ILE A 276 3.95 -15.56 36.12
N THR A 277 4.74 -15.70 37.19
CA THR A 277 4.21 -16.07 38.51
C THR A 277 4.22 -14.82 39.38
N LYS A 278 3.08 -14.12 39.42
CA LYS A 278 2.94 -12.88 40.20
C LYS A 278 2.75 -13.21 41.69
N SER A 279 3.46 -12.49 42.55
CA SER A 279 3.29 -12.52 44.01
C SER A 279 3.44 -11.11 44.59
N VAL A 280 3.12 -10.94 45.87
CA VAL A 280 3.46 -9.70 46.58
C VAL A 280 4.98 -9.65 46.76
N VAL A 281 5.60 -8.58 46.32
CA VAL A 281 7.05 -8.37 46.33
C VAL A 281 7.37 -7.11 47.11
N GLU A 282 8.24 -7.23 48.12
CA GLU A 282 8.75 -6.10 48.88
C GLU A 282 9.82 -5.35 48.05
N LEU A 283 9.56 -4.09 47.70
CA LEU A 283 10.43 -3.27 46.87
C LEU A 283 11.73 -2.90 47.60
N ARG A 284 11.65 -2.54 48.88
CA ARG A 284 12.81 -2.05 49.66
C ARG A 284 13.98 -3.05 49.69
N PRO A 285 13.81 -4.34 50.04
CA PRO A 285 14.92 -5.31 50.03
C PRO A 285 15.47 -5.57 48.63
N MET A 286 14.61 -5.67 47.61
CA MET A 286 15.02 -5.84 46.21
C MET A 286 15.89 -4.66 45.74
N LEU A 287 15.40 -3.43 45.94
CA LEU A 287 16.10 -2.22 45.51
C LEU A 287 17.42 -2.05 46.26
N LYS A 288 17.48 -2.36 47.55
CA LYS A 288 18.73 -2.33 48.31
C LYS A 288 19.77 -3.28 47.73
N LYS A 289 19.39 -4.53 47.45
CA LYS A 289 20.27 -5.53 46.81
C LYS A 289 20.78 -5.05 45.45
N LEU A 290 19.93 -4.43 44.64
CA LEU A 290 20.31 -3.90 43.33
C LEU A 290 21.25 -2.70 43.45
N THR A 291 20.91 -1.72 44.29
CA THR A 291 21.71 -0.51 44.49
C THR A 291 23.09 -0.81 45.07
N ASP A 292 23.19 -1.71 46.06
CA ASP A 292 24.49 -2.16 46.61
C ASP A 292 25.38 -2.81 45.54
N LYS A 293 24.78 -3.67 44.70
CA LYS A 293 25.48 -4.34 43.58
C LYS A 293 25.98 -3.34 42.52
N PHE A 294 25.16 -2.38 42.13
CA PHE A 294 25.54 -1.38 41.12
C PHE A 294 26.53 -0.36 41.69
N ALA A 295 26.39 0.05 42.95
CA ALA A 295 27.36 0.91 43.61
C ALA A 295 28.74 0.25 43.71
N ALA A 296 28.80 -1.07 43.97
CA ALA A 296 30.07 -1.81 44.06
C ALA A 296 30.74 -2.09 42.69
N SER A 297 29.98 -2.07 41.60
CA SER A 297 30.45 -2.45 40.26
C SER A 297 30.61 -1.28 39.29
N ALA A 298 30.08 -0.10 39.62
CA ALA A 298 30.16 1.07 38.77
C ALA A 298 31.60 1.60 38.68
N SER A 299 32.04 1.93 37.47
CA SER A 299 33.35 2.54 37.23
C SER A 299 33.38 4.05 37.51
N LYS A 300 32.24 4.63 37.92
CA LYS A 300 32.05 6.06 38.16
C LYS A 300 31.15 6.28 39.38
N PRO A 301 31.16 7.48 40.01
CA PRO A 301 30.29 7.78 41.14
C PRO A 301 28.81 7.66 40.77
N VAL A 302 28.08 6.85 41.55
CA VAL A 302 26.63 6.64 41.42
C VAL A 302 26.01 6.93 42.79
N HIS A 303 25.07 7.87 42.85
CA HIS A 303 24.27 8.13 44.04
C HIS A 303 22.86 7.59 43.84
N PHE A 304 22.38 6.81 44.81
CA PHE A 304 21.02 6.28 44.80
C PHE A 304 20.18 6.99 45.85
N ASN A 305 19.02 7.52 45.45
CA ASN A 305 17.97 7.95 46.35
C ASN A 305 16.77 7.00 46.22
N ILE A 306 16.25 6.50 47.34
CA ILE A 306 15.10 5.60 47.35
C ILE A 306 13.97 6.27 48.14
N ASP A 307 12.91 6.70 47.45
CA ASP A 307 11.72 7.32 48.03
C ASP A 307 10.45 6.50 47.75
N LEU A 308 10.17 5.54 48.62
CA LEU A 308 9.04 4.62 48.45
C LEU A 308 7.82 5.11 49.25
N LYS A 309 6.77 5.56 48.57
CA LYS A 309 5.45 5.79 49.22
C LYS A 309 4.67 4.49 49.37
N VAL A 310 5.06 3.45 48.64
CA VAL A 310 4.45 2.11 48.64
C VAL A 310 5.58 1.09 48.66
N GLU A 311 5.59 0.20 49.64
CA GLU A 311 6.71 -0.73 49.82
C GLU A 311 6.50 -2.08 49.14
N GLU A 312 5.29 -2.36 48.62
CA GLU A 312 4.91 -3.65 48.04
C GLU A 312 4.35 -3.48 46.62
N VAL A 313 4.58 -4.48 45.77
CA VAL A 313 4.02 -4.53 44.40
C VAL A 313 3.64 -5.96 44.02
N TYR A 314 2.59 -6.12 43.22
CA TYR A 314 2.17 -7.43 42.71
C TYR A 314 2.84 -7.74 41.36
N ALA A 315 3.89 -8.54 41.39
CA ALA A 315 4.70 -8.87 40.23
C ALA A 315 5.44 -10.19 40.39
N ASP A 316 6.02 -10.71 39.31
CA ASP A 316 7.03 -11.75 39.37
C ASP A 316 8.36 -11.11 39.80
N GLU A 317 8.83 -11.48 40.99
CA GLU A 317 10.01 -10.88 41.64
C GLU A 317 11.24 -10.93 40.74
N GLY A 318 11.50 -12.07 40.10
CA GLY A 318 12.70 -12.27 39.29
C GLY A 318 12.69 -11.41 38.03
N TYR A 319 11.55 -11.36 37.35
CA TYR A 319 11.41 -10.52 36.16
C TYR A 319 11.42 -9.03 36.50
N LEU A 320 10.77 -8.61 37.60
CA LEU A 320 10.79 -7.22 38.06
C LEU A 320 12.21 -6.77 38.46
N GLU A 321 12.96 -7.59 39.20
CA GLU A 321 14.37 -7.33 39.53
C GLU A 321 15.19 -7.11 38.24
N GLU A 322 14.95 -7.91 37.21
CA GLU A 322 15.64 -7.79 35.93
C GLU A 322 15.23 -6.54 35.14
N VAL A 323 13.95 -6.14 35.17
CA VAL A 323 13.49 -4.87 34.58
C VAL A 323 14.19 -3.68 35.23
N ILE A 324 14.13 -3.57 36.55
CA ILE A 324 14.73 -2.46 37.29
C ILE A 324 16.26 -2.46 37.10
N SER A 325 16.90 -3.63 37.14
CA SER A 325 18.33 -3.75 36.83
C SER A 325 18.69 -3.23 35.44
N ASN A 326 17.84 -3.43 34.42
CA ASN A 326 18.12 -2.90 33.07
C ASN A 326 17.96 -1.37 33.02
N LEU A 327 17.01 -0.80 33.77
CA LEU A 327 16.82 0.65 33.84
C LEU A 327 17.98 1.34 34.57
N ILE A 328 18.45 0.78 35.69
CA ILE A 328 19.63 1.28 36.42
C ILE A 328 20.89 1.18 35.55
N ASP A 329 21.11 0.05 34.88
CA ASP A 329 22.26 -0.14 33.98
C ASP A 329 22.25 0.89 32.82
N ASN A 330 21.08 1.20 32.26
CA ASN A 330 20.93 2.26 31.27
C ASN A 330 21.25 3.65 31.85
N SER A 331 20.74 3.95 33.05
CA SER A 331 20.98 5.23 33.75
C SER A 331 22.49 5.47 33.95
N ILE A 332 23.25 4.44 34.35
CA ILE A 332 24.70 4.50 34.52
C ILE A 332 25.42 4.61 33.17
N LYS A 333 24.99 3.89 32.13
CA LYS A 333 25.65 3.91 30.81
C LYS A 333 25.48 5.23 30.06
N TYR A 334 24.32 5.87 30.20
CA TYR A 334 23.95 7.06 29.42
C TYR A 334 23.99 8.35 30.24
N SER A 335 24.84 8.40 31.26
CA SER A 335 25.10 9.58 32.09
C SER A 335 26.54 10.07 31.94
N GLY A 336 26.81 11.27 32.44
CA GLY A 336 28.13 11.91 32.43
C GLY A 336 29.13 11.27 33.40
N ASP A 337 30.02 12.08 33.98
CA ASP A 337 31.07 11.61 34.89
C ASP A 337 30.54 11.08 36.23
N SER A 338 29.33 11.50 36.63
CA SER A 338 28.56 10.96 37.75
C SER A 338 27.11 10.79 37.34
N VAL A 339 26.34 10.05 38.15
CA VAL A 339 24.89 9.93 37.96
C VAL A 339 24.18 9.87 39.31
N ASP A 340 23.07 10.58 39.39
CA ASP A 340 22.14 10.52 40.50
C ASP A 340 20.89 9.79 39.99
N ILE A 341 20.57 8.67 40.63
CA ILE A 341 19.46 7.80 40.28
C ILE A 341 18.47 7.84 41.43
N GLU A 342 17.26 8.30 41.15
CA GLU A 342 16.15 8.29 42.10
C GLU A 342 15.16 7.19 41.74
N ILE A 343 14.89 6.31 42.70
CA ILE A 343 13.90 5.25 42.57
C ILE A 343 12.77 5.55 43.54
N SER A 344 11.60 5.84 42.99
CA SER A 344 10.41 6.11 43.80
C SER A 344 9.26 5.17 43.47
N SER A 345 8.35 5.03 44.43
CA SER A 345 7.10 4.30 44.22
C SER A 345 5.91 5.11 44.69
N GLU A 346 4.82 4.98 43.95
CA GLU A 346 3.52 5.53 44.30
C GLU A 346 2.41 4.58 43.84
N LYS A 347 1.17 4.86 44.24
CA LYS A 347 0.02 4.03 43.87
C LYS A 347 -1.17 4.93 43.58
N ASN A 348 -1.94 4.52 42.58
CA ASN A 348 -3.26 5.05 42.29
C ASN A 348 -4.29 3.91 42.34
N GLU A 349 -5.55 4.19 42.03
CA GLU A 349 -6.66 3.22 42.13
C GLU A 349 -6.52 1.97 41.25
N GLN A 350 -5.62 1.97 40.26
CA GLN A 350 -5.51 0.87 39.28
C GLN A 350 -4.10 0.27 39.21
N TYR A 351 -3.08 1.02 39.60
CA TYR A 351 -1.68 0.67 39.38
C TYR A 351 -0.80 1.05 40.56
N THR A 352 0.15 0.17 40.87
CA THR A 352 1.37 0.52 41.58
C THR A 352 2.40 1.00 40.55
N ILE A 353 2.94 2.19 40.77
CA ILE A 353 3.86 2.87 39.85
C ILE A 353 5.25 2.88 40.47
N VAL A 354 6.23 2.30 39.78
CA VAL A 354 7.65 2.35 40.15
C VAL A 354 8.38 3.22 39.15
N LYS A 355 9.02 4.29 39.61
CA LYS A 355 9.75 5.25 38.77
C LYS A 355 11.25 5.12 38.97
N VAL A 356 12.00 5.19 37.87
CA VAL A 356 13.47 5.28 37.86
C VAL A 356 13.83 6.54 37.11
N TYR A 357 14.30 7.55 37.84
CA TYR A 357 14.74 8.84 37.33
C TYR A 357 16.27 8.91 37.33
N ASP A 358 16.86 9.46 36.28
CA ASP A 358 18.28 9.76 36.16
C ASP A 358 18.55 11.16 35.59
N ASN A 359 19.62 11.80 36.06
CA ASN A 359 20.15 13.07 35.52
C ASN A 359 21.14 12.85 34.36
N GLY A 360 20.90 11.84 33.53
CA GLY A 360 21.74 11.47 32.41
C GLY A 360 21.61 12.41 31.21
N LEU A 361 22.14 11.96 30.07
CA LEU A 361 22.20 12.75 28.84
C LEU A 361 20.82 13.00 28.20
N GLY A 362 19.75 12.40 28.71
CA GLY A 362 18.41 12.47 28.15
C GLY A 362 18.26 11.81 26.78
N ILE A 363 17.01 11.75 26.31
CA ILE A 363 16.60 11.12 25.06
C ILE A 363 15.87 12.18 24.21
N PRO A 364 16.27 12.39 22.94
CA PRO A 364 15.57 13.30 22.04
C PRO A 364 14.13 12.85 21.80
N GLU A 365 13.18 13.79 21.75
CA GLU A 365 11.73 13.51 21.63
C GLU A 365 11.39 12.57 20.46
N LYS A 366 12.07 12.76 19.31
CA LYS A 366 11.94 11.92 18.11
C LYS A 366 12.25 10.43 18.32
N HIS A 367 12.94 10.06 19.40
CA HIS A 367 13.33 8.68 19.70
C HIS A 367 12.53 8.04 20.82
N LEU A 368 11.78 8.81 21.63
CA LEU A 368 11.08 8.30 22.83
C LEU A 368 10.14 7.12 22.56
N ARG A 369 9.53 7.06 21.37
CA ARG A 369 8.65 5.92 21.00
C ARG A 369 9.44 4.71 20.50
N ALA A 370 10.56 4.97 19.84
CA ALA A 370 11.31 3.95 19.15
C ALA A 370 12.27 3.19 20.09
N ILE A 371 12.66 3.77 21.24
CA ILE A 371 13.60 3.12 22.18
C ILE A 371 13.10 1.77 22.74
N PHE A 372 11.78 1.55 22.74
CA PHE A 372 11.17 0.28 23.13
C PHE A 372 11.08 -0.72 21.98
N GLU A 373 11.22 -0.25 20.73
CA GLU A 373 11.25 -1.13 19.57
C GLU A 373 12.44 -2.08 19.68
N LYS A 374 12.18 -3.32 19.30
CA LYS A 374 13.19 -4.35 19.24
C LYS A 374 14.30 -3.82 18.33
N TYR A 375 15.55 -3.93 18.78
CA TYR A 375 16.73 -3.66 17.96
C TYR A 375 16.99 -2.18 17.64
N GLU A 376 16.23 -1.25 18.20
CA GLU A 376 16.53 0.16 18.03
C GLU A 376 17.68 0.57 18.96
N ARG A 377 18.82 0.93 18.36
CA ARG A 377 19.90 1.65 19.06
C ARG A 377 19.65 3.13 18.82
N GLY A 378 18.70 3.72 19.54
CA GLY A 378 18.25 5.11 19.35
C GLY A 378 19.38 6.05 18.93
N ALA A 379 19.37 6.49 17.67
CA ALA A 379 20.28 7.46 17.05
C ALA A 379 21.80 7.42 17.40
N ALA A 380 22.36 6.30 17.83
CA ALA A 380 23.79 6.18 18.07
C ALA A 380 24.60 5.97 16.78
N SER A 381 23.94 5.73 15.64
CA SER A 381 24.60 5.60 14.34
C SER A 381 25.33 6.87 13.88
N GLY A 382 24.93 8.04 14.39
CA GLY A 382 25.66 9.31 14.17
C GLY A 382 26.87 9.52 15.08
N ARG A 383 26.99 8.74 16.17
CA ARG A 383 28.06 8.86 17.19
C ARG A 383 29.09 7.73 17.16
N ASN A 384 29.00 6.81 16.20
CA ASN A 384 29.90 5.66 16.00
C ASN A 384 31.37 5.98 15.65
N ARG A 385 31.86 7.21 15.88
CA ARG A 385 33.29 7.54 15.76
C ARG A 385 34.01 7.81 17.08
N LYS A 386 33.30 7.88 18.23
CA LYS A 386 33.93 8.10 19.53
C LYS A 386 33.23 7.30 20.65
N GLY A 387 33.58 6.02 20.78
CA GLY A 387 33.44 5.28 22.05
C GLY A 387 32.03 5.17 22.68
N GLY A 388 30.98 4.93 21.88
CA GLY A 388 29.65 4.67 22.44
C GLY A 388 29.59 3.37 23.26
N ALA A 389 28.86 3.40 24.38
CA ALA A 389 28.72 2.28 25.31
C ALA A 389 28.26 0.98 24.61
N ALA A 390 28.97 -0.11 24.89
CA ALA A 390 28.67 -1.43 24.36
C ALA A 390 27.37 -1.98 25.01
N GLY A 391 26.36 -2.22 24.19
CA GLY A 391 25.07 -2.69 24.66
C GLY A 391 24.21 -3.17 23.50
N PHE A 392 23.52 -4.28 23.77
CA PHE A 392 22.77 -5.04 22.80
C PHE A 392 21.52 -4.29 22.25
N GLY A 393 20.97 -3.34 23.02
CA GLY A 393 19.65 -2.75 22.73
C GLY A 393 18.47 -3.68 23.06
N LEU A 394 18.72 -4.80 23.76
CA LEU A 394 17.67 -5.71 24.23
C LEU A 394 17.10 -5.32 25.59
N GLY A 395 17.84 -4.56 26.41
CA GLY A 395 17.45 -4.31 27.81
C GLY A 395 16.12 -3.59 27.95
N LEU A 396 15.89 -2.55 27.15
CA LEU A 396 14.67 -1.76 27.24
C LEU A 396 13.47 -2.44 26.55
N ASN A 397 13.71 -3.16 25.44
CA ASN A 397 12.67 -4.00 24.83
C ASN A 397 12.26 -5.15 25.76
N PHE A 398 13.21 -5.78 26.44
CA PHE A 398 12.94 -6.78 27.47
C PHE A 398 12.09 -6.19 28.59
N ALA A 399 12.50 -5.05 29.15
CA ALA A 399 11.75 -4.34 30.19
C ALA A 399 10.31 -4.07 29.75
N TYR A 400 10.13 -3.52 28.56
CA TYR A 400 8.82 -3.23 27.97
C TYR A 400 7.95 -4.49 27.84
N ARG A 401 8.49 -5.57 27.27
CA ARG A 401 7.74 -6.83 27.06
C ARG A 401 7.39 -7.56 28.35
N VAL A 402 8.30 -7.52 29.34
CA VAL A 402 8.04 -8.10 30.66
C VAL A 402 6.94 -7.33 31.36
N VAL A 403 6.96 -5.99 31.32
CA VAL A 403 5.91 -5.15 31.91
C VAL A 403 4.57 -5.36 31.19
N GLU A 404 4.56 -5.47 29.85
CA GLU A 404 3.33 -5.84 29.10
C GLU A 404 2.79 -7.21 29.52
N ALA A 405 3.67 -8.19 29.73
CA ALA A 405 3.26 -9.53 30.16
C ALA A 405 2.76 -9.56 31.62
N HIS A 406 3.13 -8.56 32.43
CA HIS A 406 2.48 -8.30 33.72
C HIS A 406 1.14 -7.58 33.61
N GLU A 407 0.66 -7.30 32.39
CA GLU A 407 -0.50 -6.45 32.07
C GLU A 407 -0.31 -4.97 32.48
N GLY A 408 0.96 -4.58 32.64
CA GLY A 408 1.38 -3.24 32.98
C GLY A 408 1.66 -2.34 31.78
N LYS A 409 2.18 -1.15 32.07
CA LYS A 409 2.64 -0.17 31.06
C LYS A 409 4.01 0.37 31.45
N LEU A 410 4.92 0.50 30.48
CA LEU A 410 6.20 1.18 30.68
C LEU A 410 6.19 2.49 29.90
N LEU A 411 6.29 3.62 30.59
CA LEU A 411 6.35 4.95 29.99
C LEU A 411 7.73 5.58 30.20
N VAL A 412 8.08 6.52 29.34
CA VAL A 412 9.32 7.31 29.42
C VAL A 412 8.99 8.80 29.30
N SER A 413 9.63 9.60 30.15
CA SER A 413 9.66 11.06 30.07
C SER A 413 11.12 11.49 30.07
N SER A 414 11.54 12.35 29.13
CA SER A 414 12.94 12.75 29.05
C SER A 414 13.10 14.07 28.31
N ILE A 415 14.12 14.83 28.72
CA ILE A 415 14.58 16.05 28.06
C ILE A 415 16.04 15.84 27.67
N GLU A 416 16.36 16.00 26.38
CA GLU A 416 17.73 15.84 25.87
C GLU A 416 18.68 16.82 26.58
N GLY A 417 19.73 16.27 27.19
CA GLY A 417 20.73 16.99 27.96
C GLY A 417 20.41 17.23 29.44
N ASP A 418 19.27 16.73 29.94
CA ASP A 418 18.80 17.03 31.31
C ASP A 418 18.48 15.77 32.11
N PHE A 419 17.43 15.02 31.75
CA PHE A 419 17.01 13.84 32.52
C PHE A 419 16.30 12.78 31.69
N THR A 420 16.21 11.57 32.24
CA THR A 420 15.31 10.50 31.78
C THR A 420 14.58 9.90 32.98
N GLU A 421 13.26 9.69 32.84
CA GLU A 421 12.44 9.01 33.83
C GLU A 421 11.68 7.87 33.15
N PHE A 422 11.85 6.66 33.66
CA PHE A 422 11.05 5.50 33.30
C PHE A 422 10.01 5.22 34.37
N SER A 423 8.74 5.14 33.98
CA SER A 423 7.62 4.84 34.87
C SER A 423 7.03 3.48 34.53
N ILE A 424 7.15 2.51 35.45
CA ILE A 424 6.59 1.16 35.37
C ILE A 424 5.24 1.17 36.08
N TYR A 425 4.16 0.90 35.37
CA TYR A 425 2.81 0.75 35.90
C TYR A 425 2.50 -0.73 35.98
N LEU A 426 2.24 -1.25 37.19
CA LEU A 426 1.86 -2.65 37.43
C LEU A 426 0.44 -2.68 38.01
N PRO A 427 -0.47 -3.52 37.48
CA PRO A 427 -1.82 -3.60 38.01
C PRO A 427 -1.82 -3.92 39.51
N GLU A 428 -2.68 -3.24 40.24
CA GLU A 428 -2.93 -3.58 41.63
C GLU A 428 -3.65 -4.94 41.74
N ILE A 429 -3.49 -5.63 42.88
CA ILE A 429 -4.34 -6.77 43.22
C ILE A 429 -5.78 -6.26 43.29
N LEU A 430 -6.61 -6.62 42.32
CA LEU A 430 -8.05 -6.57 42.48
C LEU A 430 -8.41 -7.70 43.45
N GLU A 431 -8.65 -7.36 44.71
CA GLU A 431 -9.47 -8.23 45.57
C GLU A 431 -10.85 -8.30 44.90
N GLU A 432 -11.16 -9.43 44.25
CA GLU A 432 -12.56 -9.77 43.96
C GLU A 432 -13.28 -9.88 45.31
N ILE A 433 -14.15 -8.91 45.60
CA ILE A 433 -15.03 -8.88 46.77
C ILE A 433 -16.05 -10.02 46.71
#